data_AF-A0A061NCH3-F1
#
_entry.id   AF-A0A061NCH3-F1
#
_cell.length_a   1.000
_cell.length_b   1.000
_cell.length_c   1.000
_cell.angle_alpha   90.00
_cell.angle_beta   90.00
_cell.angle_gamma   90.00
#
_symmetry.space_group_name_H-M   'P 1'
#
loop_
_entity.id
_entity.type
_entity.pdbx_description
1 polymer ?
#
loop_
_entity_poly.entity_id
_entity_poly.type
_entity_poly.pdbx_seq_one_letter_code
_entity_poly.pdbx_strand_id
1 'polypeptide(L)' 'MQAAMDSLWETHHVQSIHVGDTDPVIAVSIYDQEEIAKVEKYLEQNLSKEKLEHYSLHVFLYSPDDKEFRDNARGL' A
#
# COMPACT_ATOMS: atom_id res chain seq x y z
N MET A 1 -0.98 7.32 -10.95
CA MET A 1 -0.61 6.15 -10.12
C MET A 1 0.90 6.07 -9.97
N GLN A 2 1.68 5.88 -11.04
CA GLN A 2 3.15 5.75 -10.95
C GLN A 2 3.83 6.83 -10.07
N ALA A 3 3.57 8.11 -10.33
CA ALA A 3 4.16 9.20 -9.56
C ALA A 3 3.85 9.15 -8.04
N ALA A 4 2.66 8.66 -7.65
CA ALA A 4 2.32 8.49 -6.24
C ALA A 4 3.12 7.33 -5.61
N MET A 5 3.32 6.24 -6.34
CA MET A 5 4.13 5.11 -5.88
C MET A 5 5.60 5.51 -5.75
N ASP A 6 6.15 6.24 -6.73
CA ASP A 6 7.53 6.71 -6.71
C ASP A 6 7.77 7.63 -5.49
N SER A 7 6.83 8.54 -5.21
CA SER A 7 6.91 9.42 -4.04
C SER A 7 6.87 8.65 -2.71
N LEU A 8 6.09 7.57 -2.61
CA LEU A 8 6.03 6.75 -1.39
C LEU A 8 7.40 6.13 -1.07
N TRP A 9 8.10 5.62 -2.10
CA TRP A 9 9.45 5.07 -1.95
C TRP A 9 10.46 6.09 -1.41
N GLU A 10 10.33 7.35 -1.81
CA GLU A 10 11.24 8.41 -1.41
C GLU A 10 11.00 8.94 0.01
N THR A 11 9.79 8.76 0.57
CA THR A 11 9.34 9.53 1.75
C THR A 11 8.85 8.72 2.94
N HIS A 12 8.44 7.46 2.75
CA HIS A 12 7.69 6.72 3.78
C HIS A 12 8.28 5.35 4.18
N HIS A 13 9.59 5.15 4.00
CA HIS A 13 10.29 3.90 4.39
C HIS A 13 9.53 2.62 3.97
N VAL A 14 9.06 2.62 2.72
CA VAL A 14 8.30 1.51 2.16
C VAL A 14 9.21 0.30 1.97
N GLN A 15 8.69 -0.88 2.27
CA GLN A 15 9.36 -2.15 2.01
C GLN A 15 8.94 -2.74 0.67
N SER A 16 7.64 -2.71 0.36
CA SER A 16 7.11 -3.16 -0.92
C SER A 16 5.83 -2.45 -1.30
N ILE A 17 5.60 -2.37 -2.61
CA ILE A 17 4.33 -1.96 -3.20
C ILE A 17 3.92 -3.07 -4.16
N HIS A 18 2.72 -3.61 -3.97
CA HIS A 18 2.10 -4.54 -4.88
C HIS A 18 0.81 -3.93 -5.44
N VAL A 19 0.67 -3.97 -6.76
CA VAL A 19 -0.57 -3.61 -7.44
C VAL A 19 -1.07 -4.89 -8.10
N GLY A 20 -2.20 -5.38 -7.65
CA GLY A 20 -2.77 -6.62 -8.17
C GLY A 20 -3.41 -6.40 -9.55
N ASP A 21 -3.04 -7.26 -10.50
CA ASP A 21 -3.59 -7.23 -11.86
C ASP A 21 -4.94 -7.94 -11.96
N THR A 22 -5.13 -9.02 -11.18
CA THR A 22 -6.35 -9.84 -11.17
C THR A 22 -7.28 -9.46 -10.03
N ASP A 23 -6.71 -9.24 -8.84
CA ASP A 23 -7.40 -8.72 -7.68
C ASP A 23 -7.04 -7.23 -7.58
N PRO A 24 -7.99 -6.30 -7.66
CA PRO A 24 -7.67 -4.88 -7.71
C PRO A 24 -7.35 -4.38 -6.29
N VAL A 25 -6.16 -4.74 -5.82
CA VAL A 25 -5.61 -4.33 -4.51
C VAL A 25 -4.32 -3.55 -4.74
N ILE A 26 -4.17 -2.43 -4.03
CA ILE A 26 -2.89 -1.77 -3.83
C ILE A 26 -2.45 -2.08 -2.41
N ALA A 27 -1.46 -2.94 -2.28
CA ALA A 27 -0.87 -3.37 -1.03
C ALA A 27 0.47 -2.67 -0.82
N VAL A 28 0.63 -1.96 0.28
CA VAL A 28 1.86 -1.26 0.65
C VAL A 28 2.33 -1.77 2.02
N SER A 29 3.48 -2.41 2.05
CA SER A 29 4.14 -2.80 3.29
C SER A 29 5.15 -1.74 3.70
N ILE A 30 5.15 -1.36 4.97
CA ILE A 30 6.06 -0.34 5.52
C ILE A 30 6.75 -0.87 6.77
N TYR A 31 7.91 -0.31 7.10
CA TYR A 31 8.65 -0.72 8.31
C TYR A 31 8.14 -0.05 9.59
N ASP A 32 7.59 1.15 9.49
CA ASP A 32 7.26 2.00 10.63
C ASP A 32 5.74 2.07 10.82
N GLN A 33 5.21 1.49 11.90
CA GLN A 33 3.76 1.41 12.15
C GLN A 33 3.07 2.79 12.19
N GLU A 34 3.78 3.81 12.67
CA GLU A 34 3.29 5.20 12.74
C GLU A 34 3.12 5.87 11.37
N GLU A 35 3.73 5.32 10.32
CA GLU A 35 3.60 5.81 8.95
C GLU A 35 2.36 5.27 8.23
N ILE A 36 1.68 4.22 8.77
CA ILE A 36 0.54 3.56 8.09
C ILE A 36 -0.53 4.57 7.73
N ALA A 37 -1.04 5.30 8.73
CA ALA A 37 -2.10 6.29 8.52
C ALA A 37 -1.66 7.46 7.61
N LYS A 38 -0.35 7.77 7.56
CA LYS A 38 0.17 8.84 6.69
C LYS A 38 0.18 8.38 5.24
N VAL A 39 0.62 7.15 4.98
CA VAL A 39 0.63 6.53 3.65
C VAL A 39 -0.79 6.32 3.13
N GLU A 40 -1.71 5.84 3.95
CA GLU A 40 -3.15 5.73 3.58
C GLU A 40 -3.69 7.06 3.12
N LYS A 41 -3.56 8.09 3.95
CA LYS A 41 -4.02 9.45 3.63
C LYS A 41 -3.33 10.02 2.39
N TYR A 42 -2.03 9.77 2.21
CA TYR A 42 -1.30 10.21 1.03
C TYR A 42 -1.89 9.58 -0.24
N LEU A 43 -2.15 8.28 -0.23
CA LEU A 43 -2.75 7.56 -1.36
C LEU A 43 -4.15 8.06 -1.68
N GLU A 44 -5.00 8.27 -0.67
CA GLU A 44 -6.34 8.84 -0.84
C GLU A 44 -6.32 10.24 -1.47
N GLN A 45 -5.31 11.04 -1.18
CA GLN A 45 -5.18 12.41 -1.70
C GLN A 45 -4.57 12.49 -3.09
N ASN A 46 -3.70 11.53 -3.45
CA ASN A 46 -2.89 11.59 -4.68
C ASN A 46 -3.36 10.61 -5.77
N LEU A 47 -4.24 9.66 -5.45
CA LEU A 47 -4.90 8.82 -6.45
C LEU A 47 -6.17 9.48 -6.96
N SER A 48 -6.50 9.25 -8.23
CA SER A 48 -7.77 9.71 -8.78
C SER A 48 -8.93 8.92 -8.20
N LYS A 49 -10.12 9.53 -8.16
CA LYS A 49 -11.37 8.88 -7.71
C LYS A 49 -11.61 7.54 -8.42
N GLU A 50 -11.37 7.48 -9.72
CA GLU A 50 -11.46 6.23 -10.51
C GLU A 50 -10.56 5.13 -9.95
N LYS A 51 -9.33 5.46 -9.55
CA LYS A 51 -8.41 4.48 -8.97
C LYS A 51 -8.82 4.05 -7.57
N LEU A 52 -9.32 4.98 -6.75
CA LEU A 52 -9.85 4.70 -5.41
C LEU A 52 -11.14 3.87 -5.44
N GLU A 53 -11.92 3.96 -6.51
CA GLU A 53 -13.11 3.12 -6.72
C GLU A 53 -12.78 1.75 -7.32
N HIS A 54 -11.71 1.68 -8.13
CA HIS A 54 -11.27 0.43 -8.73
C HIS A 54 -10.49 -0.45 -7.77
N TYR A 55 -9.56 0.13 -7.00
CA TYR A 55 -8.64 -0.60 -6.13
C TYR A 55 -8.99 -0.47 -4.64
N SER A 56 -8.96 -1.59 -3.92
CA SER A 56 -8.87 -1.57 -2.46
C SER A 56 -7.46 -1.19 -2.01
N LEU A 57 -7.35 -0.30 -1.02
CA LEU A 57 -6.06 0.11 -0.45
C LEU A 57 -5.79 -0.69 0.83
N HIS A 58 -4.60 -1.28 0.92
CA HIS A 58 -4.13 -2.00 2.10
C HIS A 58 -2.72 -1.54 2.46
N VAL A 59 -2.59 -0.79 3.55
CA VAL A 59 -1.29 -0.39 4.09
C VAL A 59 -1.06 -1.14 5.40
N PHE A 60 0.06 -1.83 5.51
CA PHE A 60 0.32 -2.71 6.66
C PHE A 60 1.78 -2.73 7.05
N LEU A 61 2.03 -3.12 8.30
CA LEU A 61 3.37 -3.29 8.82
C LEU A 61 4.02 -4.52 8.18
N TYR A 62 5.28 -4.40 7.78
CA TYR A 62 6.08 -5.53 7.34
C TYR A 62 6.12 -6.62 8.41
N SER A 63 5.85 -7.86 8.00
CA SER A 63 6.10 -9.06 8.80
C SER A 63 7.15 -9.93 8.11
N PRO A 64 8.14 -10.47 8.85
CA PRO A 64 9.06 -11.48 8.32
C PRO A 64 8.42 -12.87 8.20
N ASP A 65 7.21 -13.09 8.72
CA ASP A 65 6.45 -14.33 8.48
C ASP A 65 5.76 -14.26 7.12
N ASP A 66 6.14 -15.17 6.21
CA ASP A 66 5.64 -15.20 4.83
C ASP A 66 4.12 -15.40 4.73
N LYS A 67 3.49 -16.08 5.70
CA LYS A 67 2.05 -16.30 5.68
C LYS A 67 1.35 -15.00 6.10
N GLU A 68 1.75 -14.43 7.23
CA GLU A 68 1.21 -13.16 7.72
C GLU A 68 1.39 -12.04 6.69
N PHE A 69 2.58 -11.93 6.06
CA PHE A 69 2.83 -10.96 5.00
C PHE A 69 1.84 -11.10 3.84
N ARG A 70 1.59 -12.33 3.38
CA ARG A 70 0.67 -12.60 2.26
C ARG A 70 -0.79 -12.40 2.63
N ASP A 71 -1.19 -12.72 3.85
CA ASP A 71 -2.55 -12.50 4.33
C ASP A 71 -2.81 -10.99 4.45
N ASN A 72 -1.88 -10.24 5.04
CA ASN A 72 -1.94 -8.77 5.10
C ASN A 72 -2.01 -8.12 3.71
N ALA A 73 -1.18 -8.58 2.76
CA ALA A 73 -1.19 -8.07 1.38
C ALA A 73 -2.51 -8.32 0.63
N ARG A 74 -3.32 -9.26 1.10
CA ARG A 74 -4.66 -9.57 0.56
C ARG A 74 -5.79 -8.97 1.40
N GLY A 75 -5.47 -8.36 2.54
CA GLY A 75 -6.46 -7.88 3.50
C GLY A 75 -7.25 -9.01 4.21
N LEU A 76 -6.61 -10.16 4.45
CA LEU A 76 -7.20 -11.35 5.06
C LEU A 76 -6.86 -11.52 6.55
#